data_AF-A0A7Y0THL4-F1
#
_entry.id   AF-A0A7Y0THL4-F1
#
_cell.length_a   1.000
_cell.length_b   1.000
_cell.length_c   1.000
_cell.angle_alpha   90.00
_cell.angle_beta   90.00
_cell.angle_gamma   90.00
#
_symmetry.space_group_name_H-M   'P 1'
#
loop_
_entity.id
_entity.type
_entity.pdbx_description
1 polymer ?
#
loop_
_entity_poly.entity_id
_entity_poly.type
_entity_poly.pdbx_seq_one_letter_code
_entity_poly.pdbx_strand_id
1 'polypeptide(L)' 'MSIVGRSDRTKFRHQVINPLITAGLIEMTIPDKPTSSKQKCRLTDMGRTWLIERKQ' A
#
# COMPACT_ATOMS: atom_id res chain seq x y z
N MET A 1 -10.04 -3.22 -4.54
CA MET A 1 -10.02 -2.81 -5.96
C MET A 1 -11.24 -1.99 -6.39
N SER A 2 -12.40 -2.12 -5.74
CA SER A 2 -13.62 -1.37 -6.13
C SER A 2 -13.48 0.16 -6.14
N ILE A 3 -12.57 0.72 -5.34
CA ILE A 3 -12.38 2.18 -5.20
C ILE A 3 -11.50 2.77 -6.33
N VAL A 4 -10.61 1.97 -6.92
CA VAL A 4 -9.62 2.44 -7.93
C VAL A 4 -10.02 2.03 -9.36
N GLY A 5 -11.16 1.34 -9.54
CA GLY A 5 -11.64 0.89 -10.85
C GLY A 5 -10.70 -0.09 -11.58
N ARG A 6 -9.67 -0.62 -10.92
CA ARG A 6 -8.70 -1.55 -11.52
C ARG A 6 -9.04 -3.00 -11.20
N SER A 7 -9.23 -3.81 -12.23
CA SER A 7 -9.49 -5.25 -12.12
C SER A 7 -8.21 -6.08 -11.95
N ASP A 8 -7.09 -5.61 -12.50
CA ASP A 8 -5.81 -6.30 -12.46
C ASP A 8 -5.08 -6.07 -11.12
N ARG A 9 -5.14 -7.09 -10.26
CA ARG A 9 -4.56 -7.05 -8.93
C ARG A 9 -3.04 -7.06 -8.94
N THR A 10 -2.43 -7.74 -9.91
CA THR A 10 -0.99 -7.90 -10.01
C THR A 10 -0.35 -6.59 -10.43
N LYS A 11 -0.87 -5.95 -11.49
CA LYS A 11 -0.38 -4.63 -11.92
C LYS A 11 -0.54 -3.58 -10.84
N PHE A 12 -1.69 -3.55 -10.15
CA PHE A 12 -1.89 -2.63 -9.03
C PHE A 12 -0.88 -2.84 -7.91
N ARG A 13 -0.62 -4.10 -7.54
CA ARG A 13 0.38 -4.40 -6.52
C ARG A 13 1.78 -3.96 -6.95
N HIS A 14 2.19 -4.26 -8.17
CA HIS A 14 3.54 -3.93 -8.65
C HIS A 14 3.75 -2.44 -8.90
N GLN A 15 2.75 -1.73 -9.42
CA GLN A 15 2.90 -0.33 -9.84
C GLN A 15 2.53 0.67 -8.75
N VAL A 16 1.73 0.27 -7.76
CA VAL A 16 1.23 1.19 -6.72
C VAL A 16 1.68 0.75 -5.34
N ILE A 17 1.40 -0.50 -4.95
CA ILE A 17 1.68 -0.95 -3.58
C ILE A 17 3.17 -1.15 -3.33
N ASN A 18 3.88 -1.88 -4.19
CA ASN A 18 5.30 -2.18 -4.00
C ASN A 18 6.16 -0.90 -3.92
N PRO A 19 6.00 0.12 -4.79
CA PRO A 19 6.77 1.35 -4.68
C PRO A 19 6.51 2.09 -3.37
N LEU A 20 5.28 2.09 -2.85
CA LEU A 20 4.94 2.73 -1.58
C LEU A 20 5.52 1.97 -0.37
N ILE A 21 5.63 0.64 -0.45
CA ILE A 21 6.33 -0.18 0.55
C ILE A 21 7.83 0.11 0.50
N THR A 22 8.44 0.13 -0.69
CA THR A 22 9.86 0.46 -0.87
C THR A 22 10.17 1.89 -0.39
N ALA A 23 9.26 2.83 -0.60
CA ALA A 23 9.36 4.19 -0.09
C ALA A 23 9.05 4.29 1.42
N GLY A 24 8.71 3.19 2.10
CA GLY A 24 8.43 3.15 3.53
C GLY A 24 7.14 3.85 3.98
N LEU A 25 6.26 4.25 3.06
CA LEU A 25 5.03 5.00 3.36
C LEU A 25 3.90 4.09 3.83
N ILE A 26 3.91 2.83 3.38
CA ILE A 26 2.97 1.81 3.80
C ILE A 26 3.70 0.50 4.11
N GLU A 27 3.07 -0.37 4.88
CA GLU A 27 3.59 -1.69 5.20
C GLU A 27 2.50 -2.77 5.18
N MET A 28 2.93 -4.02 5.08
CA MET A 28 2.04 -5.19 5.07
C MET A 28 1.68 -5.60 6.49
N THR A 29 0.41 -5.95 6.73
CA THR A 29 -0.04 -6.36 8.07
C THR A 29 0.31 -7.81 8.40
N ILE A 30 0.56 -8.65 7.39
CA ILE A 30 0.92 -10.06 7.55
C ILE A 30 2.19 -10.35 6.73
N PRO A 31 3.38 -9.95 7.20
CA PRO A 31 4.63 -10.09 6.44
C PRO A 31 4.97 -11.55 6.12
N ASP A 32 4.68 -12.48 7.03
CA ASP A 32 5.00 -13.91 6.86
C ASP A 32 4.18 -14.61 5.77
N LYS A 33 3.04 -14.02 5.36
CA LYS A 33 2.14 -14.58 4.34
C LYS A 33 1.81 -13.54 3.28
N PRO A 34 2.77 -13.20 2.40
CA PRO A 34 2.64 -12.07 1.50
C PRO A 34 1.52 -12.23 0.46
N THR A 35 1.20 -13.48 0.10
CA THR A 35 0.16 -13.85 -0.87
C THR A 35 -1.20 -14.13 -0.23
N SER A 36 -1.35 -13.94 1.09
CA SER A 36 -2.60 -14.21 1.80
C SER A 36 -3.76 -13.38 1.24
N SER A 37 -4.93 -14.01 1.08
CA SER A 37 -6.17 -13.32 0.71
C SER A 37 -6.64 -12.33 1.78
N LYS A 38 -6.18 -12.50 3.02
CA LYS A 38 -6.43 -11.58 4.15
C LYS A 38 -5.37 -10.47 4.26
N GLN A 39 -4.42 -10.41 3.35
CA GLN A 39 -3.37 -9.38 3.37
C GLN A 39 -3.97 -7.98 3.26
N LYS A 40 -3.53 -7.08 4.14
CA LYS A 40 -3.87 -5.66 4.13
C LYS A 40 -2.60 -4.82 4.16
N CYS A 41 -2.72 -3.56 3.75
CA CYS A 41 -1.67 -2.57 3.90
C CYS A 41 -2.13 -1.51 4.90
N ARG A 42 -1.20 -0.96 5.69
CA ARG A 42 -1.45 0.17 6.59
C ARG A 42 -0.42 1.28 6.34
N LEU A 43 -0.79 2.52 6.64
CA LEU A 43 0.17 3.63 6.63
C LEU A 43 1.16 3.49 7.79
N THR A 44 2.42 3.76 7.50
CA THR A 44 3.46 3.97 8.50
C THR A 44 3.36 5.39 9.07
N ASP A 45 4.10 5.68 10.13
CA ASP A 45 4.17 7.04 10.67
C ASP A 45 4.72 8.03 9.65
N MET A 46 5.75 7.63 8.90
CA MET A 46 6.27 8.43 7.77
C MET A 46 5.19 8.67 6.71
N GLY A 47 4.43 7.64 6.34
CA GLY A 47 3.31 7.78 5.40
C GLY A 47 2.22 8.74 5.87
N ARG A 48 1.94 8.75 7.19
CA ARG A 48 0.99 9.70 7.79
C ARG A 48 1.51 11.14 7.71
N THR A 49 2.77 11.37 8.10
CA THR A 49 3.40 12.69 8.04
C THR A 49 3.41 13.23 6.61
N TRP A 50 3.82 12.42 5.64
CA TRP A 50 3.84 12.80 4.23
C TRP A 50 2.46 13.19 3.68
N LEU A 51 1.39 12.53 4.13
CA LEU A 51 0.02 12.87 3.74
C LEU A 51 -0.45 14.20 4.35
N ILE A 52 0.00 14.51 5.55
CA ILE A 52 -0.31 15.79 6.21
C ILE A 52 0.39 16.93 5.49
N GLU A 53 1.67 16.76 5.15
CA GLU A 53 2.48 17.76 4.45
C GLU A 53 1.93 18.07 3.05
N ARG A 54 1.41 17.07 2.33
CA ARG A 54 0.87 17.24 0.97
C ARG A 54 -0.56 17.78 0.88
N LYS A 55 -1.24 17.96 2.02
CA LYS A 55 -2.58 18.56 2.07
C LYS A 55 -2.56 20.08 2.21
N GLN A 56 -1.38 20.71 2.21
CA GLN A 56 -1.19 22.16 2.07
C GLN A 56 -1.03 22.54 0.61
#